data_AF-A0A098PUX7-F1
#
_entry.id   AF-A0A098PUX7-F1
#
_cell.length_a   1.000
_cell.length_b   1.000
_cell.length_c   1.000
_cell.angle_alpha   90.00
_cell.angle_beta   90.00
_cell.angle_gamma   90.00
#
_symmetry.space_group_name_H-M   'P 1'
#
loop_
_entity.id
_entity.type
_entity.pdbx_description
1 polymer ?
#
loop_
_entity_poly.entity_id
_entity_poly.type
_entity_poly.pdbx_seq_one_letter_code
_entity_poly.pdbx_strand_id
1 'polypeptide(L)'
;MQPIPEPNLRHLYALVVVHQAGSISAAAPRVNLSQPALTQAVARLERQLGVRLFDRHPGGMLATEAAGLLVPRIERVLAHLGRGIGVARRALRLPARPGLERRVSLGQLQALVAVDVAGSYALAAVRAGVSQPAIYRAVKALADVIEVPLTVRRGKTMQPTPVALRLLRQVRLALAELRAALDDVAALRSQHAGHLTLGVMPLARAILLPQVLARFARAHPGASVQVVEGPYAQLLAQLREGGLDLLIGALRDPLPVRDVLQEPLFDDEPVIVARSGHPLAGQDYAFAQLRDYPWVIAAAGTPVRARWEQLFADHQLEPPPVRIECGAELTVRGLLLEGDWLTLMSRDQFLFERRAGLLEEIGSAGPLLRRQIGMTTRSDWYPTRMQSDFVQTLRQVCAERVQPADAQGGPFRYCLPVCAPPPLRLRAAKSESGS
;
A
#
# COMPACT_ATOMS: atom_id res chain seq x y z
N MET A 1 12.07 -17.21 -15.69
CA MET A 1 11.11 -18.11 -15.00
C MET A 1 9.81 -18.04 -15.79
N GLN A 2 9.32 -19.15 -16.37
CA GLN A 2 8.04 -19.13 -17.07
C GLN A 2 6.93 -18.75 -16.07
N PRO A 3 5.97 -17.87 -16.42
CA PRO A 3 4.86 -17.57 -15.54
C PRO A 3 4.12 -18.88 -15.23
N ILE A 4 3.88 -19.16 -13.95
CA ILE A 4 3.09 -20.31 -13.54
C ILE A 4 1.74 -20.17 -14.25
N PRO A 5 1.32 -21.12 -15.10
CA PRO A 5 0.06 -21.02 -15.82
C PRO A 5 -1.07 -20.95 -14.80
N GLU A 6 -1.94 -19.96 -14.98
CA GLU A 6 -2.94 -19.60 -14.00
C GLU A 6 -3.83 -20.79 -13.57
N PRO A 7 -3.95 -21.05 -12.26
CA PRO A 7 -4.72 -22.17 -11.77
C PRO A 7 -6.22 -21.95 -12.00
N ASN A 8 -6.91 -23.02 -12.36
CA ASN A 8 -8.36 -22.98 -12.54
C ASN A 8 -9.06 -22.88 -11.17
N LEU A 9 -9.92 -21.87 -10.98
CA LEU A 9 -10.69 -21.67 -9.73
C LEU A 9 -11.48 -22.91 -9.29
N ARG A 10 -11.96 -23.74 -10.23
CA ARG A 10 -12.65 -25.00 -9.89
C ARG A 10 -11.68 -26.03 -9.31
N HIS A 11 -10.45 -26.11 -9.81
CA HIS A 11 -9.43 -27.00 -9.24
C HIS A 11 -8.98 -26.51 -7.86
N LEU A 12 -8.90 -25.19 -7.66
CA LEU A 12 -8.62 -24.58 -6.35
C LEU A 12 -9.75 -24.86 -5.35
N TYR A 13 -11.01 -24.76 -5.77
CA TYR A 13 -12.14 -25.16 -4.92
C TYR A 13 -12.10 -26.66 -4.58
N ALA A 14 -11.79 -27.51 -5.57
CA ALA A 14 -11.63 -28.94 -5.36
C ALA A 14 -10.55 -29.28 -4.32
N LEU A 15 -9.42 -28.57 -4.33
CA LEU A 15 -8.38 -28.67 -3.31
C LEU A 15 -8.93 -28.43 -1.89
N VAL A 16 -9.69 -27.34 -1.69
CA VAL A 16 -10.28 -27.02 -0.37
C VAL A 16 -11.22 -28.13 0.10
N VAL A 17 -12.06 -28.66 -0.80
CA VAL A 17 -13.01 -29.72 -0.43
C VAL A 17 -12.31 -31.04 -0.12
N VAL A 18 -11.24 -31.37 -0.84
CA VAL A 18 -10.39 -32.53 -0.54
C VAL A 18 -9.71 -32.40 0.83
N HIS A 19 -9.15 -31.22 1.12
CA HIS A 19 -8.54 -30.92 2.43
C HIS A 19 -9.55 -31.11 3.57
N GLN A 20 -10.77 -30.57 3.43
CA GLN A 20 -11.82 -30.69 4.46
C GLN A 20 -12.37 -32.11 4.62
N ALA A 21 -12.39 -32.91 3.55
CA ALA A 21 -12.96 -34.26 3.59
C ALA A 21 -11.95 -35.34 3.99
N GLY A 22 -10.64 -35.04 3.99
CA GLY A 22 -9.57 -36.00 4.29
C GLY A 22 -9.41 -37.15 3.28
N SER A 23 -10.24 -37.22 2.23
CA SER A 23 -10.13 -38.22 1.16
C SER A 23 -10.77 -37.76 -0.15
N ILE A 24 -10.28 -38.27 -1.29
CA ILE A 24 -10.86 -37.99 -2.62
C ILE A 24 -12.28 -38.56 -2.72
N SER A 25 -12.49 -39.79 -2.23
CA SER A 25 -13.78 -40.47 -2.32
C SER A 25 -14.89 -39.72 -1.57
N ALA A 26 -14.61 -39.17 -0.39
CA ALA A 26 -15.58 -38.35 0.35
C ALA A 26 -15.75 -36.93 -0.24
N ALA A 27 -14.73 -36.40 -0.92
CA ALA A 27 -14.78 -35.08 -1.54
C ALA A 27 -15.51 -35.05 -2.89
N ALA A 28 -15.43 -36.11 -3.69
CA ALA A 28 -15.95 -36.14 -5.06
C ALA A 28 -17.45 -35.80 -5.17
N PRO A 29 -18.35 -36.36 -4.33
CA PRO A 29 -19.77 -35.97 -4.34
C PRO A 29 -20.00 -34.50 -3.98
N ARG A 30 -19.18 -33.92 -3.09
CA ARG A 30 -19.31 -32.53 -2.61
C ARG A 30 -18.96 -31.48 -3.68
N VAL A 31 -18.24 -31.87 -4.72
CA VAL A 31 -17.88 -31.01 -5.86
C VAL A 31 -18.55 -31.41 -7.17
N ASN A 32 -19.49 -32.37 -7.13
CA ASN A 32 -20.17 -32.91 -8.31
C ASN A 32 -19.22 -33.42 -9.39
N LEU A 33 -18.15 -34.13 -9.00
CA LEU A 33 -17.20 -34.78 -9.92
C LEU A 33 -17.12 -36.27 -9.63
N SER A 34 -16.70 -37.06 -10.61
CA SER A 34 -16.28 -38.44 -10.36
C SER A 34 -14.94 -38.45 -9.62
N GLN A 35 -14.67 -39.51 -8.85
CA GLN A 35 -13.39 -39.68 -8.15
C GLN A 35 -12.17 -39.61 -9.11
N PRO A 36 -12.18 -40.23 -10.31
CA PRO A 36 -11.09 -40.06 -11.27
C PRO A 36 -10.92 -38.60 -11.74
N ALA A 37 -12.01 -37.87 -12.00
CA ALA A 37 -11.95 -36.48 -12.43
C ALA A 37 -11.38 -35.57 -11.33
N LEU A 38 -11.78 -35.78 -10.06
CA LEU A 38 -11.23 -35.04 -8.92
C LEU A 38 -9.74 -35.35 -8.71
N THR A 39 -9.34 -36.61 -8.83
CA THR A 39 -7.93 -37.03 -8.76
C THR A 39 -7.10 -36.32 -9.83
N GLN A 40 -7.59 -36.28 -11.07
CA GLN A 40 -6.91 -35.60 -12.17
C GLN A 40 -6.84 -34.07 -11.98
N ALA A 41 -7.89 -33.46 -11.40
CA ALA A 41 -7.90 -32.03 -11.09
C ALA A 41 -6.81 -31.66 -10.08
N VAL A 42 -6.69 -32.42 -8.99
CA VAL A 42 -5.63 -32.24 -7.98
C VAL A 42 -4.26 -32.48 -8.60
N ALA A 43 -4.06 -33.60 -9.32
CA ALA A 43 -2.78 -33.89 -9.96
C ALA A 43 -2.37 -32.84 -11.01
N ARG A 44 -3.32 -32.23 -11.70
CA ARG A 44 -3.05 -31.12 -12.62
C ARG A 44 -2.60 -29.88 -11.86
N LEU A 45 -3.24 -29.55 -10.73
CA LEU A 45 -2.84 -28.43 -9.89
C LEU A 45 -1.43 -28.65 -9.31
N GLU A 46 -1.14 -29.85 -8.79
CA GLU A 46 0.20 -30.23 -8.30
C GLU A 46 1.28 -30.04 -9.39
N ARG A 47 1.02 -30.51 -10.62
CA ARG A 47 1.95 -30.32 -11.76
C ARG A 47 2.14 -28.86 -12.12
N GLN A 48 1.08 -28.05 -12.09
CA GLN A 48 1.16 -26.62 -12.40
C GLN A 48 1.98 -25.86 -11.35
N LEU A 49 1.79 -26.19 -10.06
CA LEU A 49 2.51 -25.56 -8.96
C LEU A 49 3.94 -26.12 -8.80
N GLY A 50 4.18 -27.34 -9.27
CA GLY A 50 5.44 -28.06 -9.10
C GLY A 50 5.67 -28.56 -7.68
N VAL A 51 4.60 -28.76 -6.91
CA VAL A 51 4.61 -29.28 -5.53
C VAL A 51 3.53 -30.34 -5.36
N ARG A 52 3.74 -31.24 -4.40
CA ARG A 52 2.68 -32.13 -3.91
C ARG A 52 1.81 -31.34 -2.94
N LEU A 53 0.50 -31.51 -3.05
CA LEU A 53 -0.47 -30.90 -2.14
C LEU A 53 -0.94 -31.93 -1.12
N PHE A 54 -1.02 -33.21 -1.51
CA PHE A 54 -1.43 -34.29 -0.63
C PHE A 54 -0.53 -35.51 -0.72
N ASP A 55 -0.28 -36.12 0.44
CA ASP A 55 0.34 -37.42 0.56
C ASP A 55 -0.71 -38.50 0.80
N ARG A 56 -0.54 -39.65 0.14
CA ARG A 56 -1.44 -40.79 0.31
C ARG A 56 -1.04 -41.57 1.55
N HIS A 57 -2.02 -41.94 2.37
CA HIS A 57 -1.86 -42.80 3.54
C HIS A 57 -2.99 -43.85 3.60
N PRO A 58 -2.80 -44.96 4.34
CA PRO A 58 -3.82 -46.01 4.49
C PRO A 58 -5.18 -45.48 4.99
N GLY A 59 -5.18 -44.39 5.77
CA GLY A 59 -6.38 -43.74 6.32
C GLY A 59 -6.92 -42.55 5.52
N GLY A 60 -6.35 -42.21 4.36
CA GLY A 60 -6.82 -41.07 3.55
C GLY A 60 -5.71 -40.25 2.90
N MET A 61 -5.96 -38.95 2.73
CA MET A 61 -5.00 -37.99 2.19
C MET A 61 -4.61 -36.98 3.26
N LEU A 62 -3.30 -36.88 3.53
CA LEU A 62 -2.74 -35.90 4.44
C LEU A 62 -2.28 -34.67 3.66
N ALA A 63 -2.61 -33.50 4.19
CA ALA A 63 -2.19 -32.23 3.60
C ALA A 63 -0.68 -32.01 3.83
N THR A 64 0.03 -31.66 2.76
CA THR A 64 1.42 -31.20 2.84
C THR A 64 1.49 -29.76 3.37
N GLU A 65 2.69 -29.26 3.68
CA GLU A 65 2.92 -27.84 3.99
C GLU A 65 2.39 -26.91 2.89
N ALA A 66 2.59 -27.27 1.61
CA ALA A 66 2.08 -26.50 0.48
C ALA A 66 0.55 -26.38 0.48
N ALA A 67 -0.16 -27.47 0.81
CA ALA A 67 -1.61 -27.40 0.98
C ALA A 67 -2.01 -26.57 2.21
N GLY A 68 -1.26 -26.66 3.31
CA GLY A 68 -1.48 -25.85 4.52
C GLY A 68 -1.36 -24.33 4.28
N LEU A 69 -0.46 -23.90 3.39
CA LEU A 69 -0.33 -22.50 2.96
C LEU A 69 -1.42 -22.09 1.96
N LEU A 70 -1.74 -22.98 1.01
CA LEU A 70 -2.63 -22.67 -0.11
C LEU A 70 -4.12 -22.67 0.30
N VAL A 71 -4.57 -23.62 1.12
CA VAL A 71 -5.99 -23.78 1.46
C VAL A 71 -6.59 -22.54 2.14
N PRO A 72 -6.00 -21.97 3.21
CA PRO A 72 -6.55 -20.77 3.85
C PRO A 72 -6.68 -19.58 2.90
N ARG A 73 -5.71 -19.43 1.98
CA ARG A 73 -5.74 -18.39 0.93
C ARG A 73 -6.89 -18.61 -0.03
N ILE A 74 -7.09 -19.83 -0.53
CA ILE A 74 -8.18 -20.14 -1.45
C ILE A 74 -9.55 -19.94 -0.78
N GLU A 75 -9.69 -20.29 0.50
CA GLU A 75 -10.90 -19.98 1.25
C GLU A 75 -11.18 -18.47 1.31
N ARG A 76 -10.14 -17.65 1.52
CA ARG A 76 -10.24 -16.18 1.47
C ARG A 76 -10.60 -15.67 0.07
N VAL A 77 -9.99 -16.22 -0.99
CA VAL A 77 -10.35 -15.93 -2.40
C VAL A 77 -11.84 -16.15 -2.61
N LEU A 78 -12.35 -17.33 -2.27
CA LEU A 78 -13.77 -17.69 -2.43
C LEU A 78 -14.67 -16.79 -1.58
N ALA A 79 -14.26 -16.44 -0.35
CA ALA A 79 -15.01 -15.55 0.53
C ALA A 79 -15.12 -14.13 -0.05
N HIS A 80 -14.04 -13.56 -0.60
CA HIS A 80 -14.09 -12.27 -1.29
C HIS A 80 -15.02 -12.31 -2.50
N LEU A 81 -14.89 -13.33 -3.36
CA LEU A 81 -15.76 -13.47 -4.53
C LEU A 81 -17.24 -13.63 -4.14
N GLY A 82 -17.54 -14.48 -3.14
CA GLY A 82 -18.89 -14.67 -2.61
C GLY A 82 -19.48 -13.37 -2.05
N ARG A 83 -18.71 -12.62 -1.25
CA ARG A 83 -19.12 -11.29 -0.76
C ARG A 83 -19.37 -10.30 -1.90
N GLY A 84 -18.46 -10.23 -2.86
CA GLY A 84 -18.56 -9.32 -4.01
C GLY A 84 -19.81 -9.58 -4.85
N ILE A 85 -20.04 -10.85 -5.21
CA ILE A 85 -21.21 -11.29 -5.98
C ILE A 85 -22.49 -11.05 -5.16
N GLY A 86 -22.49 -11.39 -3.88
CA GLY A 86 -23.64 -11.19 -2.99
C GLY A 86 -24.04 -9.73 -2.85
N VAL A 87 -23.06 -8.84 -2.64
CA VAL A 87 -23.28 -7.38 -2.60
C VAL A 87 -23.81 -6.87 -3.93
N ALA A 88 -23.24 -7.34 -5.04
CA ALA A 88 -23.64 -6.91 -6.38
C ALA A 88 -25.10 -7.29 -6.70
N ARG A 89 -25.46 -8.55 -6.43
CA ARG A 89 -26.83 -9.06 -6.65
C ARG A 89 -27.85 -8.39 -5.75
N ARG A 90 -27.51 -8.18 -4.46
CA ARG A 90 -28.40 -7.51 -3.50
C ARG A 90 -28.70 -6.08 -3.92
N ALA A 91 -27.71 -5.35 -4.45
CA ALA A 91 -27.90 -3.99 -4.95
C ALA A 91 -28.95 -3.90 -6.08
N LEU A 92 -29.18 -5.00 -6.80
CA LEU A 92 -30.20 -5.12 -7.86
C LEU A 92 -31.43 -5.92 -7.43
N ARG A 93 -31.59 -6.20 -6.13
CA ARG A 93 -32.71 -6.98 -5.57
C ARG A 93 -32.86 -8.39 -6.17
N LEU A 94 -31.77 -8.97 -6.64
CA LEU A 94 -31.75 -10.34 -7.17
C LEU A 94 -31.68 -11.36 -6.02
N PRO A 95 -32.29 -12.56 -6.16
CA PRO A 95 -32.25 -13.59 -5.13
C PRO A 95 -30.82 -14.07 -4.88
N ALA A 96 -30.53 -14.43 -3.62
CA ALA A 96 -29.26 -15.01 -3.25
C ALA A 96 -29.05 -16.35 -3.96
N ARG A 97 -27.85 -16.55 -4.52
CA ARG A 97 -27.43 -17.81 -5.15
C ARG A 97 -26.06 -18.19 -4.60
N PRO A 98 -26.01 -18.90 -3.47
CA PRO A 98 -24.74 -19.38 -2.90
C PRO A 98 -23.99 -20.26 -3.91
N GLY A 99 -22.67 -20.14 -3.99
CA GLY A 99 -21.86 -20.96 -4.88
C GLY A 99 -21.63 -20.41 -6.29
N LEU A 100 -22.15 -19.22 -6.62
CA LEU A 100 -21.85 -18.57 -7.90
C LEU A 100 -20.36 -18.26 -8.07
N GLU A 101 -19.66 -17.98 -6.98
CA GLU A 101 -18.20 -17.81 -6.94
C GLU A 101 -17.44 -19.04 -7.45
N ARG A 102 -18.06 -20.23 -7.45
CA ARG A 102 -17.47 -21.47 -7.99
C ARG A 102 -17.67 -21.63 -9.50
N ARG A 103 -18.55 -20.82 -10.10
CA ARG A 103 -18.91 -20.87 -11.52
C ARG A 103 -18.16 -19.86 -12.37
N VAL A 104 -17.57 -18.83 -11.74
CA VAL A 104 -16.72 -17.84 -12.42
C VAL A 104 -15.32 -18.40 -12.66
N SER A 105 -14.61 -17.81 -13.62
CA SER A 105 -13.22 -18.16 -13.94
C SER A 105 -12.27 -16.99 -13.69
N LEU A 106 -10.99 -17.29 -13.49
CA LEU A 106 -9.99 -16.25 -13.23
C LEU A 106 -9.87 -15.26 -14.40
N GLY A 107 -9.84 -15.77 -15.64
CA GLY A 107 -9.79 -14.91 -16.84
C GLY A 107 -11.00 -13.99 -16.98
N GLN A 108 -12.20 -14.40 -16.54
CA GLN A 108 -13.37 -13.53 -16.49
C GLN A 108 -13.19 -12.37 -15.49
N LEU A 109 -12.66 -12.67 -14.30
CA LEU A 109 -12.40 -11.70 -13.26
C LEU A 109 -11.31 -10.69 -13.68
N GLN A 110 -10.22 -11.19 -14.26
CA GLN A 110 -9.13 -10.36 -14.79
C GLN A 110 -9.56 -9.50 -15.96
N ALA A 111 -10.40 -10.02 -16.87
CA ALA A 111 -10.95 -9.22 -17.96
C ALA A 111 -11.76 -8.02 -17.44
N LEU A 112 -12.54 -8.21 -16.36
CA LEU A 112 -13.27 -7.11 -15.73
C LEU A 112 -12.31 -6.07 -15.13
N VAL A 113 -11.27 -6.50 -14.42
CA VAL A 113 -10.24 -5.60 -13.87
C VAL A 113 -9.50 -4.85 -14.98
N ALA A 114 -9.16 -5.53 -16.08
CA ALA A 114 -8.48 -4.93 -17.22
C ALA A 114 -9.35 -3.84 -17.89
N VAL A 115 -10.66 -4.07 -18.02
CA VAL A 115 -11.60 -3.07 -18.56
C VAL A 115 -11.71 -1.86 -17.64
N ASP A 116 -11.76 -2.04 -16.32
CA ASP A 116 -11.80 -0.92 -15.37
C ASP A 116 -10.54 -0.05 -15.48
N VAL A 117 -9.36 -0.67 -15.49
CA VAL A 117 -8.07 0.05 -15.56
C VAL A 117 -7.86 0.73 -16.91
N ALA A 118 -8.40 0.17 -18.00
CA ALA A 118 -8.20 0.70 -19.35
C ALA A 118 -9.31 1.67 -19.80
N GLY A 119 -10.50 1.64 -19.19
CA GLY A 119 -11.68 2.42 -19.63
C GLY A 119 -12.19 2.04 -21.04
N SER A 120 -11.70 0.94 -21.61
CA SER A 120 -11.94 0.53 -22.99
C SER A 120 -11.64 -0.97 -23.19
N TYR A 121 -12.53 -1.68 -23.89
CA TYR A 121 -12.30 -3.08 -24.28
C TYR A 121 -11.09 -3.23 -25.20
N ALA A 122 -10.86 -2.29 -26.11
CA ALA A 122 -9.74 -2.35 -27.05
C ALA A 122 -8.40 -2.19 -26.31
N LEU A 123 -8.28 -1.16 -25.47
CA LEU A 123 -7.06 -0.93 -24.70
C LEU A 123 -6.82 -2.03 -23.65
N ALA A 124 -7.89 -2.55 -23.02
CA ALA A 124 -7.80 -3.70 -22.12
C ALA A 124 -7.23 -4.94 -22.82
N ALA A 125 -7.68 -5.20 -24.06
CA ALA A 125 -7.22 -6.34 -24.85
C ALA A 125 -5.74 -6.22 -25.23
N VAL A 126 -5.31 -5.03 -25.67
CA VAL A 126 -3.89 -4.74 -25.94
C VAL A 126 -3.04 -4.98 -24.70
N ARG A 127 -3.44 -4.45 -23.53
CA ARG A 127 -2.71 -4.64 -22.27
C ARG A 127 -2.68 -6.09 -21.79
N ALA A 128 -3.75 -6.84 -22.03
CA ALA A 128 -3.87 -8.24 -21.63
C ALA A 128 -3.25 -9.22 -22.65
N GLY A 129 -2.76 -8.75 -23.81
CA GLY A 129 -2.18 -9.60 -24.85
C GLY A 129 -3.17 -10.55 -25.51
N VAL A 130 -4.46 -10.20 -25.55
CA VAL A 130 -5.53 -11.01 -26.17
C VAL A 130 -6.37 -10.18 -27.13
N SER A 131 -7.27 -10.82 -27.87
CA SER A 131 -8.15 -10.10 -28.80
C SER A 131 -9.26 -9.34 -28.06
N GLN A 132 -9.69 -8.20 -28.61
CA GLN A 132 -10.81 -7.43 -28.07
C GLN A 132 -12.10 -8.25 -27.91
N PRO A 133 -12.51 -9.11 -28.88
CA PRO A 133 -13.64 -10.02 -28.69
C PRO A 133 -13.46 -11.00 -27.51
N ALA A 134 -12.24 -11.40 -27.18
CA ALA A 134 -11.98 -12.27 -26.04
C ALA A 134 -12.28 -11.57 -24.70
N ILE A 135 -11.80 -10.33 -24.51
CA ILE A 135 -12.12 -9.54 -23.31
C ILE A 135 -13.63 -9.29 -23.21
N TYR A 136 -14.27 -8.87 -24.30
CA TYR A 136 -15.71 -8.63 -24.31
C TYR A 136 -16.50 -9.90 -23.91
N ARG A 137 -16.19 -11.05 -24.53
CA ARG A 137 -16.84 -12.32 -24.20
C ARG A 137 -16.60 -12.75 -22.75
N ALA A 138 -15.40 -12.54 -22.22
CA ALA A 138 -15.08 -12.86 -20.84
C ALA A 138 -15.91 -12.01 -19.85
N VAL A 139 -15.97 -10.69 -20.05
CA VAL A 139 -16.78 -9.80 -19.20
C VAL A 139 -18.27 -10.09 -19.34
N LYS A 140 -18.76 -10.35 -20.56
CA LYS A 140 -20.15 -10.71 -20.82
C LYS A 140 -20.52 -12.04 -20.15
N ALA A 141 -19.68 -13.07 -20.29
CA ALA A 141 -19.89 -14.37 -19.63
C ALA A 141 -19.88 -14.24 -18.10
N LEU A 142 -19.03 -13.37 -17.52
CA LEU A 142 -19.07 -13.08 -16.09
C LEU A 142 -20.42 -12.48 -15.69
N ALA A 143 -20.85 -11.44 -16.42
CA ALA A 143 -22.12 -10.76 -16.19
C ALA A 143 -23.31 -11.74 -16.26
N ASP A 144 -23.30 -12.65 -17.23
CA ASP A 144 -24.36 -13.65 -17.41
C ASP A 144 -24.36 -14.69 -16.28
N VAL A 145 -23.18 -15.17 -15.84
CA VAL A 145 -23.07 -16.13 -14.73
C VAL A 145 -23.60 -15.55 -13.43
N ILE A 146 -23.29 -14.28 -13.13
CA ILE A 146 -23.71 -13.63 -11.89
C ILE A 146 -25.03 -12.87 -12.01
N GLU A 147 -25.59 -12.79 -13.23
CA GLU A 147 -26.80 -12.06 -13.62
C GLU A 147 -26.76 -10.56 -13.26
N VAL A 148 -25.59 -9.93 -13.31
CA VAL A 148 -25.39 -8.51 -12.99
C VAL A 148 -24.76 -7.80 -14.18
N PRO A 149 -25.32 -6.67 -14.67
CA PRO A 149 -24.66 -5.85 -15.67
C PRO A 149 -23.37 -5.23 -15.11
N LEU A 150 -22.25 -5.54 -15.76
CA LEU A 150 -20.92 -5.17 -15.25
C LEU A 150 -20.36 -3.88 -15.85
N THR A 151 -20.72 -3.57 -17.08
CA THR A 151 -20.18 -2.40 -17.80
C THR A 151 -21.28 -1.58 -18.43
N VAL A 152 -21.08 -0.27 -18.49
CA VAL A 152 -21.97 0.68 -19.15
C VAL A 152 -21.14 1.58 -20.07
N ARG A 153 -21.69 1.88 -21.25
CA ARG A 153 -21.08 2.84 -22.17
C ARG A 153 -21.41 4.26 -21.71
N ARG A 154 -20.39 5.09 -21.49
CA ARG A 154 -20.52 6.53 -21.20
C ARG A 154 -19.71 7.32 -22.23
N GLY A 155 -20.43 7.87 -23.22
CA GLY A 155 -19.82 8.51 -24.38
C GLY A 155 -18.94 7.52 -25.16
N LYS A 156 -17.65 7.85 -25.30
CA LYS A 156 -16.64 7.01 -25.96
C LYS A 156 -15.96 6.00 -25.03
N THR A 157 -16.25 6.05 -23.72
CA THR A 157 -15.61 5.18 -22.71
C THR A 157 -16.51 4.05 -22.28
N MET A 158 -15.90 2.93 -21.89
CA MET A 158 -16.57 1.82 -21.22
C MET A 158 -16.18 1.85 -19.75
N GLN A 159 -17.17 1.99 -18.87
CA GLN A 159 -16.94 2.07 -17.43
C GLN A 159 -17.67 0.93 -16.72
N PRO A 160 -17.14 0.42 -15.59
CA PRO A 160 -17.92 -0.45 -14.74
C PRO A 160 -19.19 0.23 -14.23
N THR A 161 -20.26 -0.54 -14.05
CA THR A 161 -21.45 -0.03 -13.36
C THR A 161 -21.13 0.29 -11.89
N PRO A 162 -21.90 1.15 -11.19
CA PRO A 162 -21.69 1.40 -9.76
C PRO A 162 -21.71 0.13 -8.91
N VAL A 163 -22.51 -0.86 -9.32
CA VAL A 163 -22.57 -2.18 -8.68
C VAL A 163 -21.30 -2.99 -8.98
N ALA A 164 -20.79 -2.93 -10.22
CA ALA A 164 -19.54 -3.58 -10.59
C ALA A 164 -18.32 -3.01 -9.87
N LEU A 165 -18.29 -1.71 -9.53
CA LEU A 165 -17.21 -1.12 -8.72
C LEU A 165 -17.10 -1.78 -7.34
N ARG A 166 -18.24 -2.12 -6.71
CA ARG A 166 -18.27 -2.84 -5.43
C ARG A 166 -17.75 -4.28 -5.56
N LEU A 167 -18.12 -4.95 -6.66
CA LEU A 167 -17.59 -6.27 -7.00
C LEU A 167 -16.09 -6.21 -7.26
N LEU A 168 -15.62 -5.26 -8.06
CA LEU A 168 -14.22 -5.06 -8.45
C LEU A 168 -13.30 -4.95 -7.24
N ARG A 169 -13.70 -4.21 -6.20
CA ARG A 169 -12.95 -4.18 -4.94
C ARG A 169 -12.71 -5.57 -4.37
N GLN A 170 -13.75 -6.41 -4.31
CA GLN A 170 -13.60 -7.78 -3.80
C GLN A 170 -12.85 -8.69 -4.78
N VAL A 171 -13.00 -8.48 -6.08
CA VAL A 171 -12.23 -9.21 -7.10
C VAL A 171 -10.74 -8.93 -6.97
N ARG A 172 -10.34 -7.67 -6.81
CA ARG A 172 -8.93 -7.32 -6.61
C ARG A 172 -8.34 -7.94 -5.34
N LEU A 173 -9.10 -7.93 -4.25
CA LEU A 173 -8.70 -8.62 -3.01
C LEU A 173 -8.55 -10.13 -3.23
N ALA A 174 -9.48 -10.76 -3.95
CA ALA A 174 -9.37 -12.18 -4.30
C ALA A 174 -8.14 -12.48 -5.18
N LEU A 175 -7.83 -11.60 -6.14
CA LEU A 175 -6.61 -11.74 -6.96
C LEU A 175 -5.33 -11.54 -6.13
N ALA A 176 -5.34 -10.61 -5.18
CA ALA A 176 -4.22 -10.39 -4.27
C ALA A 176 -3.99 -11.61 -3.36
N GLU A 177 -5.04 -12.22 -2.82
CA GLU A 177 -4.95 -13.47 -2.05
C GLU A 177 -4.40 -14.62 -2.90
N LEU A 178 -4.87 -14.75 -4.14
CA LEU A 178 -4.37 -15.79 -5.05
C LEU A 178 -2.88 -15.59 -5.36
N ARG A 179 -2.45 -14.35 -5.62
CA ARG A 179 -1.03 -14.01 -5.83
C ARG A 179 -0.20 -14.37 -4.61
N ALA A 180 -0.63 -13.98 -3.41
CA ALA A 180 0.04 -14.32 -2.16
C ALA A 180 0.13 -15.84 -1.95
N ALA A 181 -0.92 -16.59 -2.29
CA ALA A 181 -0.92 -18.05 -2.20
C ALA A 181 0.10 -18.70 -3.15
N LEU A 182 0.20 -18.18 -4.37
CA LEU A 182 1.18 -18.66 -5.35
C LEU A 182 2.61 -18.31 -4.92
N ASP A 183 2.82 -17.12 -4.35
CA ASP A 183 4.11 -16.70 -3.79
C ASP A 183 4.52 -17.59 -2.60
N ASP A 184 3.61 -17.88 -1.67
CA ASP A 184 3.85 -18.77 -0.53
C ASP A 184 4.26 -20.19 -0.98
N VAL A 185 3.58 -20.74 -2.00
CA VAL A 185 3.93 -22.05 -2.58
C VAL A 185 5.24 -22.00 -3.37
N ALA A 186 5.51 -20.92 -4.11
CA ALA A 186 6.75 -20.76 -4.84
C ALA A 186 7.95 -20.68 -3.87
N ALA A 187 7.78 -20.04 -2.71
CA ALA A 187 8.81 -19.92 -1.67
C ALA A 187 9.27 -21.27 -1.10
N LEU A 188 8.41 -22.31 -1.12
CA LEU A 188 8.79 -23.68 -0.72
C LEU A 188 9.78 -24.32 -1.71
N ARG A 189 9.76 -23.90 -2.98
CA ARG A 189 10.63 -24.45 -4.02
C ARG A 189 11.95 -23.69 -4.15
N SER A 190 11.97 -22.41 -3.80
CA SER A 190 13.17 -21.58 -3.76
C SER A 190 13.00 -20.45 -2.74
N GLN A 191 14.04 -20.21 -1.93
CA GLN A 191 13.99 -19.32 -0.76
C GLN A 191 13.70 -17.83 -1.02
N HIS A 192 13.44 -17.42 -2.26
CA HIS A 192 13.62 -16.02 -2.63
C HIS A 192 12.58 -15.43 -3.60
N ALA A 193 11.53 -16.14 -4.02
CA ALA A 193 10.54 -15.56 -4.93
C ALA A 193 9.36 -14.93 -4.17
N GLY A 194 8.92 -13.76 -4.59
CA GLY A 194 7.69 -13.13 -4.09
C GLY A 194 7.60 -11.66 -4.48
N HIS A 195 6.39 -11.10 -4.39
CA HIS A 195 6.15 -9.70 -4.70
C HIS A 195 5.61 -8.91 -3.49
N LEU A 196 6.16 -7.71 -3.29
CA LEU A 196 5.74 -6.78 -2.25
C LEU A 196 5.44 -5.42 -2.88
N THR A 197 4.23 -4.89 -2.69
CA THR A 197 3.86 -3.56 -3.16
C THR A 197 3.67 -2.60 -1.97
N LEU A 198 4.48 -1.56 -1.91
CA LEU A 198 4.53 -0.59 -0.81
C LEU A 198 3.96 0.76 -1.27
N GLY A 199 2.99 1.31 -0.53
CA GLY A 199 2.64 2.72 -0.62
C GLY A 199 3.53 3.53 0.31
N VAL A 200 4.19 4.58 -0.18
CA VAL A 200 5.12 5.35 0.66
C VAL A 200 4.83 6.84 0.56
N MET A 201 4.69 7.48 1.72
CA MET A 201 4.54 8.93 1.84
C MET A 201 5.90 9.63 1.98
N PRO A 202 5.98 10.94 1.62
CA PRO A 202 7.19 11.74 1.52
C PRO A 202 8.36 11.39 2.44
N LEU A 203 8.18 11.56 3.76
CA LEU A 203 9.21 11.34 4.78
C LEU A 203 9.94 10.00 4.64
N ALA A 204 9.19 8.90 4.48
CA ALA A 204 9.77 7.56 4.54
C ALA A 204 10.75 7.28 3.39
N ARG A 205 10.71 8.06 2.31
CA ARG A 205 11.56 7.87 1.12
C ARG A 205 13.00 8.32 1.31
N ALA A 206 13.26 9.29 2.19
CA ALA A 206 14.57 9.96 2.24
C ALA A 206 15.68 9.06 2.81
N ILE A 207 15.38 8.32 3.88
CA ILE A 207 16.39 7.53 4.61
C ILE A 207 15.81 6.19 5.07
N LEU A 208 14.59 6.17 5.65
CA LEU A 208 13.98 4.95 6.19
C LEU A 208 13.90 3.84 5.15
N LEU A 209 13.19 4.10 4.06
CA LEU A 209 12.92 3.09 3.04
C LEU A 209 14.20 2.61 2.34
N PRO A 210 15.15 3.47 1.93
CA PRO A 210 16.43 3.00 1.39
C PRO A 210 17.17 2.02 2.31
N GLN A 211 17.22 2.28 3.62
CA GLN A 211 17.86 1.37 4.57
C GLN A 211 17.13 0.04 4.70
N VAL A 212 15.80 0.08 4.81
CA VAL A 212 14.95 -1.12 4.90
C VAL A 212 15.11 -1.96 3.64
N LEU A 213 14.98 -1.35 2.46
CA LEU A 213 15.13 -2.05 1.18
C LEU A 213 16.52 -2.63 0.99
N ALA A 214 17.59 -1.92 1.37
CA ALA A 214 18.95 -2.44 1.26
C ALA A 214 19.24 -3.62 2.20
N ARG A 215 18.63 -3.67 3.39
CA ARG A 215 18.71 -4.84 4.28
C ARG A 215 17.85 -5.98 3.77
N PHE A 216 16.62 -5.68 3.39
CA PHE A 216 15.67 -6.65 2.86
C PHE A 216 16.16 -7.32 1.59
N ALA A 217 16.69 -6.57 0.62
CA ALA A 217 17.21 -7.12 -0.64
C ALA A 217 18.41 -8.06 -0.44
N ARG A 218 19.22 -7.85 0.61
CA ARG A 218 20.31 -8.77 0.97
C ARG A 218 19.79 -10.08 1.55
N ALA A 219 18.73 -10.03 2.35
CA ALA A 219 18.10 -11.22 2.92
C ALA A 219 17.18 -11.95 1.91
N HIS A 220 16.64 -11.25 0.92
CA HIS A 220 15.70 -11.77 -0.07
C HIS A 220 16.09 -11.40 -1.50
N PRO A 221 17.22 -11.93 -2.05
CA PRO A 221 17.77 -11.55 -3.36
C PRO A 221 16.86 -11.78 -4.57
N GLY A 222 15.82 -12.61 -4.46
CA GLY A 222 14.86 -12.87 -5.54
C GLY A 222 13.53 -12.12 -5.40
N ALA A 223 13.36 -11.35 -4.32
CA ALA A 223 12.11 -10.64 -4.06
C ALA A 223 11.99 -9.44 -4.99
N SER A 224 10.79 -9.21 -5.50
CA SER A 224 10.45 -8.01 -6.26
C SER A 224 9.69 -7.05 -5.35
N VAL A 225 10.24 -5.86 -5.14
CA VAL A 225 9.57 -4.80 -4.39
C VAL A 225 9.16 -3.67 -5.33
N GLN A 226 7.88 -3.33 -5.33
CA GLN A 226 7.36 -2.16 -6.02
C GLN A 226 7.04 -1.06 -4.99
N VAL A 227 7.56 0.14 -5.23
CA VAL A 227 7.26 1.32 -4.41
C VAL A 227 6.32 2.23 -5.19
N VAL A 228 5.18 2.55 -4.59
CA VAL A 228 4.15 3.42 -5.13
C VAL A 228 4.08 4.67 -4.27
N GLU A 229 4.23 5.81 -4.91
CA GLU A 229 4.20 7.12 -4.26
C GLU A 229 2.92 7.85 -4.63
N GLY A 230 2.39 8.64 -3.70
CA GLY A 230 1.23 9.46 -3.98
C GLY A 230 0.57 10.06 -2.75
N PRO A 231 -0.51 10.84 -2.95
CA PRO A 231 -1.33 11.36 -1.88
C PRO A 231 -1.93 10.24 -1.03
N TYR A 232 -2.07 10.50 0.28
CA TYR A 232 -2.57 9.53 1.25
C TYR A 232 -3.89 8.87 0.82
N ALA A 233 -4.87 9.65 0.33
CA ALA A 233 -6.18 9.12 -0.07
C ALA A 233 -6.09 8.11 -1.22
N GLN A 234 -5.17 8.31 -2.18
CA GLN A 234 -4.97 7.41 -3.30
C GLN A 234 -4.27 6.12 -2.86
N LEU A 235 -3.21 6.24 -2.04
CA LEU A 235 -2.53 5.08 -1.47
C LEU A 235 -3.47 4.25 -0.58
N LEU A 236 -4.28 4.91 0.26
CA LEU A 236 -5.28 4.24 1.08
C LEU A 236 -6.32 3.48 0.23
N ALA A 237 -6.79 4.08 -0.87
CA ALA A 237 -7.70 3.39 -1.79
C ALA A 237 -7.06 2.13 -2.38
N GLN A 238 -5.81 2.23 -2.87
CA GLN A 238 -5.10 1.07 -3.41
C GLN A 238 -4.84 -0.02 -2.36
N LEU A 239 -4.50 0.34 -1.12
CA LEU A 239 -4.33 -0.60 -0.01
C LEU A 239 -5.63 -1.40 0.25
N ARG A 240 -6.76 -0.69 0.33
CA ARG A 240 -8.09 -1.28 0.56
C ARG A 240 -8.60 -2.16 -0.58
N GLU A 241 -8.07 -1.95 -1.78
CA GLU A 241 -8.38 -2.76 -2.96
C GLU A 241 -7.37 -3.90 -3.16
N GLY A 242 -6.29 -3.97 -2.39
CA GLY A 242 -5.22 -4.96 -2.57
C GLY A 242 -4.25 -4.68 -3.70
N GLY A 243 -4.21 -3.43 -4.18
CA GLY A 243 -3.12 -2.93 -4.99
C GLY A 243 -1.85 -2.66 -4.19
N LEU A 244 -1.96 -2.44 -2.87
CA LEU A 244 -0.82 -2.35 -1.95
C LEU A 244 -0.94 -3.40 -0.85
N ASP A 245 0.21 -3.86 -0.34
CA ASP A 245 0.31 -4.73 0.83
C ASP A 245 0.44 -3.90 2.11
N LEU A 246 1.24 -2.83 2.06
CA LEU A 246 1.57 -1.97 3.19
C LEU A 246 1.61 -0.50 2.76
N LEU A 247 1.17 0.42 3.61
CA LEU A 247 1.39 1.87 3.45
C LEU A 247 2.27 2.38 4.58
N ILE A 248 3.36 3.09 4.26
CA ILE A 248 4.28 3.69 5.25
C ILE A 248 4.16 5.21 5.19
N GLY A 249 3.85 5.83 6.34
CA GLY A 249 3.76 7.28 6.45
C GLY A 249 3.06 7.79 7.70
N ALA A 250 2.82 9.10 7.75
CA ALA A 250 2.07 9.77 8.80
C ALA A 250 0.68 9.14 9.04
N LEU A 251 0.43 8.75 10.28
CA LEU A 251 -0.83 8.15 10.74
C LEU A 251 -1.96 9.18 10.77
N ARG A 252 -3.19 8.70 10.98
CA ARG A 252 -4.41 9.51 11.01
C ARG A 252 -5.20 9.18 12.25
N ASP A 253 -5.51 10.21 13.02
CA ASP A 253 -6.41 10.14 14.16
C ASP A 253 -7.47 11.24 14.00
N PRO A 254 -8.77 10.89 13.88
CA PRO A 254 -9.32 9.54 13.83
C PRO A 254 -8.97 8.79 12.52
N LEU A 255 -9.13 7.46 12.55
CA LEU A 255 -8.98 6.64 11.35
C LEU A 255 -10.01 7.06 10.28
N PRO A 256 -9.58 7.27 9.02
CA PRO A 256 -10.48 7.70 7.95
C PRO A 256 -11.43 6.58 7.49
N VAL A 257 -11.07 5.33 7.75
CA VAL A 257 -11.83 4.12 7.37
C VAL A 257 -11.64 3.03 8.43
N ARG A 258 -12.62 2.13 8.57
CA ARG A 258 -12.62 1.07 9.61
C ARG A 258 -11.93 -0.23 9.19
N ASP A 259 -11.64 -0.41 7.91
CA ASP A 259 -11.09 -1.64 7.34
C ASP A 259 -9.55 -1.63 7.24
N VAL A 260 -8.90 -0.77 8.03
CA VAL A 260 -7.43 -0.67 8.12
C VAL A 260 -6.97 -0.64 9.56
N LEU A 261 -5.74 -1.08 9.79
CA LEU A 261 -5.02 -0.99 11.06
C LEU A 261 -3.82 -0.07 10.88
N GLN A 262 -3.49 0.69 11.92
CA GLN A 262 -2.32 1.56 11.97
C GLN A 262 -1.43 1.17 13.14
N GLU A 263 -0.14 1.00 12.87
CA GLU A 263 0.88 0.72 13.88
C GLU A 263 1.88 1.88 13.90
N PRO A 264 2.01 2.61 15.03
CA PRO A 264 3.01 3.66 15.17
C PRO A 264 4.41 3.05 15.21
N LEU A 265 5.36 3.71 14.54
CA LEU A 265 6.76 3.29 14.47
C LEU A 265 7.70 4.29 15.14
N PHE A 266 7.50 5.59 14.91
CA PHE A 266 8.27 6.66 15.53
C PHE A 266 7.56 8.01 15.37
N ASP A 267 7.96 8.99 16.18
CA ASP A 267 7.52 10.38 16.04
C ASP A 267 8.39 11.14 15.05
N ASP A 268 7.74 11.98 14.24
CA ASP A 268 8.38 12.92 13.33
C ASP A 268 7.94 14.34 13.65
N GLU A 269 8.86 15.29 13.53
CA GLU A 269 8.65 16.71 13.79
C GLU A 269 9.21 17.51 12.60
N PRO A 270 8.34 17.90 11.66
CA PRO A 270 8.68 18.87 10.62
C PRO A 270 9.13 20.21 11.22
N VAL A 271 10.11 20.82 10.56
CA VAL A 271 10.73 22.09 10.97
C VAL A 271 10.65 23.12 9.86
N ILE A 272 10.87 24.39 10.21
CA ILE A 272 11.05 25.44 9.20
C ILE A 272 12.46 25.29 8.61
N VAL A 273 12.54 25.18 7.28
CA VAL A 273 13.79 24.99 6.54
C VAL A 273 13.98 26.13 5.54
N ALA A 274 15.22 26.57 5.40
CA ALA A 274 15.66 27.54 4.40
C ALA A 274 17.04 27.13 3.84
N ARG A 275 17.54 27.88 2.85
CA ARG A 275 18.95 27.79 2.45
C ARG A 275 19.89 28.17 3.60
N SER A 276 21.10 27.64 3.52
CA SER A 276 22.22 28.10 4.32
C SER A 276 22.49 29.60 4.09
N GLY A 277 22.72 30.34 5.17
CA GLY A 277 22.93 31.78 5.15
C GLY A 277 21.64 32.58 4.93
N HIS A 278 20.48 31.99 5.21
CA HIS A 278 19.20 32.72 5.23
C HIS A 278 19.25 33.82 6.30
N PRO A 279 18.62 35.00 6.11
CA PRO A 279 18.72 36.09 7.11
C PRO A 279 18.19 35.76 8.52
N LEU A 280 17.28 34.79 8.62
CA LEU A 280 16.76 34.29 9.90
C LEU A 280 17.63 33.19 10.53
N ALA A 281 18.59 32.63 9.81
CA ALA A 281 19.39 31.52 10.29
C ALA A 281 20.33 31.95 11.42
N GLY A 282 20.27 31.23 12.54
CA GLY A 282 21.15 31.49 13.69
C GLY A 282 20.91 32.84 14.39
N GLN A 283 19.86 33.59 14.06
CA GLN A 283 19.54 34.89 14.64
C GLN A 283 18.27 34.83 15.50
N ASP A 284 18.14 35.74 16.46
CA ASP A 284 16.87 35.98 17.15
C ASP A 284 15.99 36.93 16.32
N TYR A 285 14.76 36.52 16.02
CA TYR A 285 13.79 37.25 15.20
C TYR A 285 12.41 37.33 15.86
N ALA A 286 11.59 38.30 15.48
CA ALA A 286 10.18 38.30 15.85
C ALA A 286 9.41 37.31 14.95
N PHE A 287 8.45 36.55 15.49
CA PHE A 287 7.70 35.56 14.72
C PHE A 287 7.06 36.15 13.45
N ALA A 288 6.58 37.40 13.54
CA ALA A 288 6.00 38.13 12.41
C ALA A 288 6.94 38.25 11.19
N GLN A 289 8.27 38.22 11.39
CA GLN A 289 9.26 38.30 10.30
C GLN A 289 9.21 37.09 9.36
N LEU A 290 8.64 35.95 9.78
CA LEU A 290 8.42 34.82 8.88
C LEU A 290 7.49 35.16 7.71
N ARG A 291 6.69 36.23 7.81
CA ARG A 291 5.78 36.70 6.75
C ARG A 291 6.50 37.53 5.68
N ASP A 292 7.71 38.01 5.98
CA ASP A 292 8.50 38.85 5.07
C ASP A 292 9.17 38.01 3.97
N TYR A 293 9.20 36.68 4.16
CA TYR A 293 9.84 35.72 3.25
C TYR A 293 8.80 34.91 2.46
N PRO A 294 9.12 34.55 1.20
CA PRO A 294 8.24 33.71 0.41
C PRO A 294 8.19 32.27 0.95
N TRP A 295 6.98 31.69 0.99
CA TRP A 295 6.77 30.31 1.40
C TRP A 295 6.45 29.40 0.21
N VAL A 296 7.07 28.23 0.20
CA VAL A 296 6.65 27.09 -0.61
C VAL A 296 6.08 26.02 0.33
N ILE A 297 4.80 25.69 0.16
CA ILE A 297 4.10 24.75 1.03
C ILE A 297 3.19 23.82 0.21
N ALA A 298 2.82 22.68 0.78
CA ALA A 298 1.92 21.75 0.11
C ALA A 298 0.54 22.37 -0.13
N ALA A 299 -0.20 21.79 -1.07
CA ALA A 299 -1.53 22.23 -1.46
C ALA A 299 -2.53 22.29 -0.29
N ALA A 300 -3.55 23.14 -0.46
CA ALA A 300 -4.70 23.24 0.44
C ALA A 300 -5.33 21.87 0.74
N GLY A 301 -5.80 21.69 1.98
CA GLY A 301 -6.43 20.45 2.45
C GLY A 301 -5.45 19.34 2.88
N THR A 302 -4.15 19.56 2.81
CA THR A 302 -3.15 18.64 3.38
C THR A 302 -2.92 18.90 4.87
N PRO A 303 -2.59 17.88 5.70
CA PRO A 303 -2.32 18.10 7.13
C PRO A 303 -1.14 19.04 7.39
N VAL A 304 -0.13 19.08 6.51
CA VAL A 304 0.99 20.01 6.67
C VAL A 304 0.56 21.45 6.41
N ARG A 305 -0.32 21.68 5.44
CA ARG A 305 -0.87 23.01 5.15
C ARG A 305 -1.74 23.52 6.30
N ALA A 306 -2.64 22.69 6.81
CA ALA A 306 -3.49 23.05 7.95
C ALA A 306 -2.68 23.39 9.21
N ARG A 307 -1.61 22.64 9.49
CA ARG A 307 -0.74 22.93 10.64
C ARG A 307 0.12 24.18 10.43
N TRP A 308 0.52 24.47 9.19
CA TRP A 308 1.20 25.72 8.86
C TRP A 308 0.28 26.93 9.06
N GLU A 309 -0.99 26.84 8.65
CA GLU A 309 -1.99 27.88 8.92
C GLU A 309 -2.20 28.06 10.43
N GLN A 310 -2.34 26.95 11.17
CA GLN A 310 -2.48 26.97 12.62
C GLN A 310 -1.28 27.60 13.32
N LEU A 311 -0.05 27.32 12.86
CA LEU A 311 1.18 27.91 13.39
C LEU A 311 1.13 29.44 13.37
N PHE A 312 0.61 30.06 12.29
CA PHE A 312 0.44 31.53 12.26
C PHE A 312 -0.72 31.99 13.15
N ALA A 313 -1.83 31.25 13.16
CA ALA A 313 -3.00 31.57 13.96
C ALA A 313 -2.72 31.57 15.48
N ASP A 314 -1.91 30.63 15.97
CA ASP A 314 -1.52 30.57 17.39
C ASP A 314 -0.67 31.77 17.82
N HIS A 315 0.01 32.40 16.87
CA HIS A 315 0.73 33.66 17.05
C HIS A 315 -0.12 34.89 16.69
N GLN A 316 -1.44 34.73 16.53
CA GLN A 316 -2.40 35.79 16.20
C GLN A 316 -2.06 36.53 14.90
N LEU A 317 -1.51 35.81 13.93
CA LEU A 317 -1.16 36.34 12.61
C LEU A 317 -1.87 35.56 11.51
N GLU A 318 -2.18 36.26 10.43
CA GLU A 318 -2.53 35.62 9.18
C GLU A 318 -1.27 35.09 8.48
N PRO A 319 -1.30 33.86 7.93
CA PRO A 319 -0.18 33.33 7.16
C PRO A 319 0.12 34.20 5.93
N PRO A 320 1.38 34.26 5.46
CA PRO A 320 1.73 35.00 4.25
C PRO A 320 1.06 34.36 3.01
N PRO A 321 0.81 35.13 1.94
CA PRO A 321 0.20 34.59 0.73
C PRO A 321 1.10 33.51 0.11
N VAL A 322 0.55 32.34 -0.13
CA VAL A 322 1.28 31.22 -0.74
C VAL A 322 1.39 31.45 -2.24
N ARG A 323 2.59 31.86 -2.67
CA ARG A 323 2.89 32.14 -4.08
C ARG A 323 3.11 30.86 -4.88
N ILE A 324 3.64 29.82 -4.25
CA ILE A 324 3.92 28.53 -4.87
C ILE A 324 3.38 27.42 -3.97
N GLU A 325 2.39 26.68 -4.49
CA GLU A 325 1.93 25.44 -3.88
C GLU A 325 2.68 24.27 -4.53
N CYS A 326 3.50 23.57 -3.75
CA CYS A 326 4.29 22.45 -4.25
C CYS A 326 4.49 21.38 -3.16
N GLY A 327 4.07 20.14 -3.46
CA GLY A 327 4.34 18.98 -2.62
C GLY A 327 5.52 18.12 -3.09
N ALA A 328 6.14 18.46 -4.23
CA ALA A 328 7.25 17.71 -4.80
C ALA A 328 8.56 18.15 -4.13
N GLU A 329 9.12 17.29 -3.28
CA GLU A 329 10.30 17.62 -2.46
C GLU A 329 11.51 18.12 -3.27
N LEU A 330 11.79 17.51 -4.42
CA LEU A 330 12.92 17.94 -5.27
C LEU A 330 12.74 19.38 -5.77
N THR A 331 11.53 19.76 -6.16
CA THR A 331 11.21 21.12 -6.59
C THR A 331 11.29 22.10 -5.42
N VAL A 332 10.77 21.71 -4.26
CA VAL A 332 10.87 22.51 -3.02
C VAL A 332 12.33 22.80 -2.69
N ARG A 333 13.20 21.78 -2.69
CA ARG A 333 14.64 21.95 -2.43
C ARG A 333 15.32 22.87 -3.43
N GLY A 334 15.01 22.73 -4.73
CA GLY A 334 15.53 23.63 -5.77
C GLY A 334 15.15 25.09 -5.50
N LEU A 335 13.88 25.35 -5.14
CA LEU A 335 13.42 26.71 -4.80
C LEU A 335 14.15 27.27 -3.58
N LEU A 336 14.36 26.47 -2.53
CA LEU A 336 15.11 26.89 -1.35
C LEU A 336 16.52 27.35 -1.72
N LEU A 337 17.19 26.69 -2.66
CA LEU A 337 18.56 27.04 -3.06
C LEU A 337 18.64 28.32 -3.94
N GLU A 338 17.54 28.72 -4.56
CA GLU A 338 17.49 29.89 -5.46
C GLU A 338 17.10 31.20 -4.74
N GLY A 339 16.80 31.18 -3.44
CA GLY A 339 16.47 32.40 -2.70
C GLY A 339 16.06 32.18 -1.25
N ASP A 340 15.52 33.22 -0.64
CA ASP A 340 15.12 33.22 0.77
C ASP A 340 13.74 32.59 1.00
N TRP A 341 13.53 31.40 0.43
CA TRP A 341 12.29 30.64 0.59
C TRP A 341 12.26 29.91 1.94
N LEU A 342 11.07 29.84 2.51
CA LEU A 342 10.76 29.03 3.69
C LEU A 342 9.84 27.86 3.33
N THR A 343 10.00 26.74 4.01
CA THR A 343 9.09 25.58 3.91
C THR A 343 9.02 24.80 5.22
N LEU A 344 8.10 23.83 5.28
CA LEU A 344 8.04 22.83 6.35
C LEU A 344 8.50 21.47 5.81
N MET A 345 9.59 20.95 6.37
CA MET A 345 10.13 19.64 6.01
C MET A 345 10.61 18.90 7.25
N SER A 346 10.55 17.57 7.18
CA SER A 346 11.11 16.70 8.21
C SER A 346 12.63 16.69 8.12
N ARG A 347 13.35 16.55 9.24
CA ARG A 347 14.83 16.58 9.26
C ARG A 347 15.47 15.54 8.33
N ASP A 348 14.86 14.37 8.23
CA ASP A 348 15.26 13.31 7.29
C ASP A 348 15.22 13.76 5.83
N GLN A 349 14.24 14.58 5.47
CA GLN A 349 13.99 14.97 4.08
C GLN A 349 15.04 15.94 3.54
N PHE A 350 15.87 16.55 4.40
CA PHE A 350 16.96 17.43 3.95
C PHE A 350 18.31 17.10 4.61
N LEU A 351 18.47 15.86 5.12
CA LEU A 351 19.68 15.46 5.85
C LEU A 351 20.95 15.65 5.01
N PHE A 352 20.90 15.32 3.73
CA PHE A 352 22.07 15.41 2.84
C PHE A 352 22.43 16.86 2.58
N GLU A 353 21.45 17.70 2.30
CA GLU A 353 21.62 19.12 2.09
C GLU A 353 22.13 19.82 3.36
N ARG A 354 21.64 19.41 4.53
CA ARG A 354 22.14 19.87 5.83
C ARG A 354 23.60 19.49 6.05
N ARG A 355 23.98 18.24 5.77
CA ARG A 355 25.38 17.79 5.89
C ARG A 355 26.30 18.48 4.89
N ALA A 356 25.80 18.84 3.72
CA ALA A 356 26.51 19.60 2.72
C ALA A 356 26.56 21.11 3.02
N GLY A 357 25.89 21.59 4.08
CA GLY A 357 25.82 23.01 4.41
C GLY A 357 25.00 23.84 3.40
N LEU A 358 24.08 23.20 2.68
CA LEU A 358 23.24 23.84 1.65
C LEU A 358 21.90 24.31 2.21
N LEU A 359 21.28 23.54 3.10
CA LEU A 359 20.02 23.87 3.76
C LEU A 359 20.19 23.81 5.28
N GLU A 360 19.47 24.66 6.00
CA GLU A 360 19.52 24.68 7.45
C GLU A 360 18.13 24.84 8.09
N GLU A 361 18.05 24.47 9.36
CA GLU A 361 16.85 24.58 10.17
C GLU A 361 16.76 25.99 10.77
N ILE A 362 15.68 26.70 10.45
CA ILE A 362 15.38 28.02 11.03
C ILE A 362 14.84 27.86 12.47
N GLY A 363 14.06 26.81 12.71
CA GLY A 363 13.66 26.39 14.06
C GLY A 363 12.49 25.43 14.07
N SER A 364 12.23 24.84 15.25
CA SER A 364 11.06 23.99 15.47
C SER A 364 9.80 24.84 15.58
N ALA A 365 8.81 24.56 14.74
CA ALA A 365 7.48 25.19 14.83
C ALA A 365 6.56 24.54 15.88
N GLY A 366 7.15 23.85 16.86
CA GLY A 366 6.49 23.40 18.08
C GLY A 366 5.75 22.07 17.99
N PRO A 367 5.09 21.65 19.10
CA PRO A 367 4.47 20.33 19.23
C PRO A 367 3.36 20.04 18.22
N LEU A 368 2.74 21.07 17.66
CA LEU A 368 1.61 20.95 16.72
C LEU A 368 1.99 20.32 15.38
N LEU A 369 3.28 20.43 15.01
CA LEU A 369 3.80 19.78 13.81
C LEU A 369 4.14 18.30 14.03
N ARG A 370 4.23 17.85 15.28
CA ARG A 370 4.52 16.46 15.60
C ARG A 370 3.46 15.54 15.03
N ARG A 371 3.93 14.43 14.49
CA ARG A 371 3.08 13.40 13.90
C ARG A 371 3.70 12.05 14.12
N GLN A 372 2.84 11.06 14.38
CA GLN A 372 3.26 9.68 14.39
C GLN A 372 3.41 9.19 12.95
N ILE A 373 4.55 8.57 12.69
CA ILE A 373 4.85 7.86 11.46
C ILE A 373 4.71 6.39 11.77
N GLY A 374 4.06 5.67 10.87
CA GLY A 374 3.81 4.27 11.09
C GLY A 374 3.55 3.53 9.80
N MET A 375 3.09 2.30 9.97
CA MET A 375 2.60 1.49 8.89
C MET A 375 1.08 1.32 8.98
N THR A 376 0.42 1.27 7.82
CA THR A 376 -1.02 1.02 7.69
C THR A 376 -1.22 -0.21 6.82
N THR A 377 -2.02 -1.16 7.31
CA THR A 377 -2.37 -2.42 6.63
C THR A 377 -3.89 -2.54 6.53
N ARG A 378 -4.39 -3.44 5.68
CA ARG A 378 -5.80 -3.86 5.80
C ARG A 378 -5.99 -4.63 7.10
N SER A 379 -7.16 -4.47 7.74
CA SER A 379 -7.46 -5.23 8.96
C SER A 379 -7.56 -6.73 8.74
N ASP A 380 -7.82 -7.16 7.50
CA ASP A 380 -7.82 -8.56 7.10
C ASP A 380 -6.50 -9.02 6.49
N TRP A 381 -5.44 -8.19 6.46
CA TRP A 381 -4.19 -8.55 5.79
C TRP A 381 -3.58 -9.82 6.40
N TYR A 382 -3.35 -10.81 5.54
CA TYR A 382 -2.67 -12.05 5.88
C TYR A 382 -1.33 -12.02 5.13
N PRO A 383 -0.21 -11.64 5.75
CA PRO A 383 1.06 -11.47 5.05
C PRO A 383 1.63 -12.83 4.64
N THR A 384 2.34 -12.90 3.51
CA THR A 384 3.23 -14.03 3.19
C THR A 384 4.42 -14.06 4.15
N ARG A 385 5.23 -15.12 4.11
CA ARG A 385 6.48 -15.18 4.92
C ARG A 385 7.41 -14.01 4.58
N MET A 386 7.65 -13.78 3.30
CA MET A 386 8.50 -12.68 2.82
C MET A 386 7.95 -11.30 3.22
N GLN A 387 6.63 -11.09 3.13
CA GLN A 387 6.02 -9.83 3.56
C GLN A 387 6.18 -9.63 5.08
N SER A 388 6.09 -10.70 5.86
CA SER A 388 6.34 -10.67 7.31
C SER A 388 7.80 -10.31 7.61
N ASP A 389 8.75 -10.90 6.89
CA ASP A 389 10.18 -10.61 7.02
C ASP A 389 10.51 -9.14 6.67
N PHE A 390 9.83 -8.58 5.66
CA PHE A 390 9.91 -7.14 5.36
C PHE A 390 9.42 -6.28 6.53
N VAL A 391 8.26 -6.61 7.11
CA VAL A 391 7.71 -5.89 8.26
C VAL A 391 8.66 -5.96 9.46
N GLN A 392 9.28 -7.12 9.70
CA GLN A 392 10.31 -7.24 10.75
C GLN A 392 11.54 -6.39 10.46
N THR A 393 12.02 -6.38 9.22
CA THR A 393 13.13 -5.52 8.80
C THR A 393 12.79 -4.04 9.00
N LEU A 394 11.56 -3.63 8.65
CA LEU A 394 11.07 -2.26 8.87
C LEU A 394 11.07 -1.90 10.35
N ARG A 395 10.51 -2.76 11.22
CA ARG A 395 10.49 -2.56 12.67
C ARG A 395 11.89 -2.47 13.25
N GLN A 396 12.80 -3.36 12.84
CA GLN A 396 14.18 -3.35 13.29
C GLN A 396 14.88 -2.05 12.91
N VAL A 397 14.77 -1.61 11.66
CA VAL A 397 15.35 -0.33 11.23
C VAL A 397 14.76 0.82 12.03
N CYS A 398 13.44 0.85 12.26
CA CYS A 398 12.81 1.89 13.08
C CYS A 398 13.31 1.89 14.53
N ALA A 399 13.47 0.72 15.16
CA ALA A 399 13.98 0.60 16.52
C ALA A 399 15.42 1.12 16.65
N GLU A 400 16.26 0.85 15.64
CA GLU A 400 17.64 1.37 15.60
C GLU A 400 17.71 2.90 15.43
N ARG A 401 16.67 3.56 14.90
CA ARG A 401 16.62 5.04 14.84
C ARG A 401 16.50 5.69 16.21
N VAL A 402 15.89 4.99 17.16
CA VAL A 402 15.59 5.50 18.50
C VAL A 402 16.83 5.44 19.40
N GLN A 403 17.91 4.80 18.95
CA GLN A 403 19.17 4.75 19.67
C GLN A 403 20.06 5.94 19.26
N PRO A 404 20.71 6.65 20.21
CA PRO A 404 21.67 7.69 19.89
C PRO A 404 22.84 7.07 19.11
N ALA A 405 23.08 7.54 17.88
CA ALA A 405 24.15 7.01 17.05
C ALA A 405 25.49 7.72 17.33
N ASP A 406 26.56 6.93 17.43
CA ASP A 406 27.92 7.41 17.20
C ASP A 406 28.04 8.00 15.78
N ALA A 407 28.59 9.21 15.68
CA ALA A 407 28.62 10.03 14.47
C ALA A 407 29.49 9.48 13.30
N GLN A 408 30.11 8.30 13.44
CA GLN A 408 31.14 7.81 12.52
C GLN A 408 30.69 6.73 11.50
N GLY A 409 29.39 6.38 11.43
CA GLY A 409 28.93 5.22 10.63
C GLY A 409 28.05 5.53 9.41
N GLY A 410 28.62 5.69 8.21
CA GLY A 410 27.93 5.58 6.91
C GLY A 410 26.91 6.69 6.53
N PRO A 411 26.52 6.80 5.24
CA PRO A 411 25.79 7.98 4.73
C PRO A 411 24.33 8.07 5.19
N PHE A 412 23.71 6.98 5.62
CA PHE A 412 22.27 6.97 5.97
C PHE A 412 21.99 6.97 7.48
N ARG A 413 22.96 6.95 8.41
CA ARG A 413 22.63 6.82 9.84
C ARG A 413 21.88 8.02 10.42
N TYR A 414 20.92 7.67 11.28
CA TYR A 414 20.16 8.57 12.13
C TYR A 414 21.05 9.15 13.22
N CYS A 415 21.34 10.44 13.15
CA CYS A 415 21.78 11.14 14.34
C CYS A 415 20.51 11.65 15.02
N LEU A 416 20.05 10.99 16.09
CA LEU A 416 19.19 11.68 17.03
C LEU A 416 19.94 12.95 17.45
N PRO A 417 19.31 14.13 17.40
CA PRO A 417 19.98 15.31 17.91
C PRO A 417 20.28 15.04 19.39
N VAL A 418 21.55 15.21 19.77
CA VAL A 418 22.05 15.02 21.15
C VAL A 418 21.34 15.96 22.14
N CYS A 419 20.61 16.96 21.63
CA CYS A 419 19.77 17.87 22.40
C CYS A 419 18.37 18.00 21.78
N ALA A 420 17.39 18.40 22.61
CA ALA A 420 16.10 18.84 22.12
C ALA A 420 16.31 19.92 21.04
N PRO A 421 15.52 19.89 19.95
CA PRO A 421 15.71 20.83 18.87
C PRO A 421 15.52 22.26 19.38
N PRO A 422 16.33 23.22 18.91
CA PRO A 422 16.18 24.59 19.34
C PRO A 422 14.78 25.06 18.95
N PRO A 423 14.01 25.66 19.88
CA PRO A 423 12.76 26.32 19.52
C PRO A 423 13.05 27.43 18.50
N LEU A 424 12.00 27.97 17.87
CA LEU A 424 12.14 29.23 17.13
C LEU A 424 12.89 30.24 18.02
N ARG A 425 13.92 30.86 17.45
CA ARG A 425 14.72 31.89 18.12
C ARG A 425 13.92 33.19 18.17
N LEU A 426 12.85 33.19 18.96
CA LEU A 426 11.95 34.32 19.07
C LEU A 426 12.52 35.33 20.05
N ARG A 427 12.62 36.60 19.62
CA ARG A 427 12.88 37.70 20.54
C ARG A 427 11.76 37.73 21.59
N ALA A 428 12.13 37.94 22.86
CA ALA A 428 11.16 38.11 23.92
C ALA A 428 10.17 39.22 23.52
N ALA A 429 8.86 38.93 23.63
CA ALA A 429 7.85 39.96 23.46
C ALA A 429 8.15 41.05 24.50
N LYS A 430 8.33 42.30 24.06
CA LYS A 430 8.41 43.42 24.99
C LYS A 430 7.10 43.39 25.79
N SER A 431 7.19 43.15 27.08
CA SER A 431 6.07 43.39 27.98
C SER A 431 5.77 44.87 27.90
N GLU A 432 4.71 45.24 27.20
CA GLU A 432 4.12 46.56 27.36
C GLU A 432 3.47 46.61 28.74
N SER A 433 4.31 46.84 29.75
CA SER A 433 3.90 47.26 31.08
C SER A 433 4.27 48.73 31.22
N GLY A 434 3.25 49.60 31.26
CA GLY A 434 3.31 51.03 31.57
C GLY A 434 3.57 51.89 30.33
N SER A 435 2.72 52.85 29.98
CA SER A 435 2.01 53.81 30.85
C SER A 435 0.68 54.25 30.25
#